data_AF-A0AAD9K1G3-F1
#
_entry.id   AF-A0AAD9K1G3-F1
#
_cell.length_a   1.000
_cell.length_b   1.000
_cell.length_c   1.000
_cell.angle_alpha   90.00
_cell.angle_beta   90.00
_cell.angle_gamma   90.00
#
_symmetry.space_group_name_H-M   'P 1'
#
loop_
_entity.id
_entity.type
_entity.pdbx_description
1 polymer ?
#
loop_
_entity_poly.entity_id
_entity_poly.type
_entity_poly.pdbx_seq_one_letter_code
_entity_poly.pdbx_strand_id
1 'polypeptide(L)'
;MVLYARCRVVMICYAREIGFIRQLHSLVPSIAYYYMGFYIHSCPKMKYKGQYNPSYLLCPETYNWFPIKMCATKLDVNKYSRFDETNKEDEDHGDSIEEVLCLHMRQVMPYIVYKALNRKRDDSIEVREYANLVGMTCAERMLLYRSPPITTSSDDDDDDDDDDD
;
A
#
# COMPACT_ATOMS: atom_id res chain seq x y z
N MET A 1 -1.49 -34.15 -20.71
CA MET A 1 -0.32 -34.08 -19.81
C MET A 1 -0.83 -34.08 -18.39
N VAL A 2 -0.77 -35.23 -17.71
CA VAL A 2 -1.39 -35.45 -16.39
C VAL A 2 -0.41 -34.95 -15.32
N LEU A 3 -0.64 -33.77 -14.77
CA LEU A 3 0.11 -33.27 -13.61
C LEU A 3 -0.49 -33.86 -12.33
N TYR A 4 0.08 -34.96 -11.84
CA TYR A 4 -0.16 -35.41 -10.47
C TYR A 4 0.55 -34.46 -9.49
N ALA A 5 -0.16 -33.44 -9.01
CA ALA A 5 0.21 -32.73 -7.78
C ALA A 5 -0.58 -33.37 -6.63
N ARG A 6 0.03 -34.33 -5.93
CA ARG A 6 -0.55 -35.00 -4.76
C ARG A 6 -0.74 -33.96 -3.63
N CYS A 7 -1.92 -33.36 -3.58
CA CYS A 7 -2.32 -32.22 -2.75
C CYS A 7 -2.54 -32.57 -1.26
N ARG A 8 -1.64 -33.37 -0.65
CA ARG A 8 -1.78 -33.80 0.76
C ARG A 8 -0.83 -33.06 1.71
N VAL A 9 0.36 -32.66 1.25
CA VAL A 9 1.37 -31.95 2.09
C VAL A 9 0.98 -30.50 2.36
N VAL A 10 0.47 -29.79 1.35
CA VAL A 10 0.06 -28.38 1.48
C VAL A 10 -1.12 -28.22 2.46
N MET A 11 -1.98 -29.25 2.56
CA MET A 11 -3.09 -29.32 3.49
C MET A 11 -2.62 -29.23 4.95
N ILE A 12 -1.58 -30.00 5.26
CA ILE A 12 -1.04 -30.15 6.62
C ILE A 12 -0.34 -28.86 7.07
N CYS A 13 0.41 -28.20 6.18
CA CYS A 13 1.12 -26.97 6.51
C CYS A 13 0.16 -25.86 6.96
N TYR A 14 -0.95 -25.69 6.23
CA TYR A 14 -1.92 -24.65 6.53
C TYR A 14 -2.72 -24.92 7.82
N ALA A 15 -3.07 -26.18 8.09
CA ALA A 15 -3.69 -26.53 9.38
C ALA A 15 -2.73 -26.29 10.57
N ARG A 16 -1.43 -26.57 10.40
CA ARG A 16 -0.41 -26.27 11.41
C ARG A 16 -0.25 -24.75 11.63
N GLU A 17 -0.30 -23.99 10.55
CA GLU A 17 -0.26 -22.53 10.57
C GLU A 17 -1.44 -21.95 11.38
N ILE A 18 -2.68 -22.41 11.13
CA ILE A 18 -3.85 -22.02 11.94
C ILE A 18 -3.65 -22.39 13.42
N GLY A 19 -3.18 -23.61 13.71
CA GLY A 19 -2.92 -24.05 15.07
C GLY A 19 -1.91 -23.16 15.80
N PHE A 20 -0.85 -22.76 15.10
CA PHE A 20 0.16 -21.84 15.62
C PHE A 20 -0.41 -20.45 15.91
N ILE A 21 -1.20 -19.88 14.99
CA ILE A 21 -1.85 -18.58 15.21
C ILE A 21 -2.82 -18.63 16.41
N ARG A 22 -3.53 -19.74 16.62
CA ARG A 22 -4.40 -19.92 17.80
C ARG A 22 -3.61 -19.95 19.10
N GLN A 23 -2.46 -20.61 19.13
CA GLN A 23 -1.56 -20.59 20.29
C GLN A 23 -1.03 -19.18 20.54
N LEU A 24 -0.64 -18.48 19.48
CA LEU A 24 -0.15 -17.11 19.54
C LEU A 24 -1.22 -16.15 20.08
N HIS A 25 -2.45 -16.24 19.59
CA HIS A 25 -3.58 -15.45 20.07
C HIS A 25 -3.90 -15.71 21.56
N SER A 26 -3.69 -16.94 22.03
CA SER A 26 -3.84 -17.26 23.46
C SER A 26 -2.79 -16.57 24.34
N LEU A 27 -1.60 -16.29 23.80
CA LEU A 27 -0.53 -15.58 24.51
C LEU A 27 -0.68 -14.07 24.37
N VAL A 28 -1.09 -13.61 23.19
CA VAL A 28 -1.18 -12.21 22.81
C VAL A 28 -2.53 -11.97 22.12
N PRO A 29 -3.58 -11.59 22.87
CA PRO A 29 -4.93 -11.40 22.33
C PRO A 29 -5.06 -10.28 21.29
N SER A 30 -4.07 -9.39 21.15
CA SER A 30 -4.08 -8.35 20.11
C SER A 30 -3.91 -8.93 18.69
N ILE A 31 -3.45 -10.18 18.55
CA ILE A 31 -3.24 -10.82 17.25
C ILE A 31 -4.52 -11.55 16.82
N ALA A 32 -5.54 -10.76 16.49
CA ALA A 32 -6.86 -11.27 16.10
C ALA A 32 -6.95 -11.70 14.62
N TYR A 33 -6.11 -11.12 13.75
CA TYR A 33 -6.18 -11.33 12.30
C TYR A 33 -4.85 -11.81 11.75
N TYR A 34 -4.91 -12.75 10.81
CA TYR A 34 -3.74 -13.29 10.13
C TYR A 34 -3.85 -13.08 8.63
N TYR A 35 -2.86 -12.39 8.06
CA TYR A 35 -2.82 -12.11 6.63
C TYR A 35 -2.23 -13.30 5.86
N MET A 36 -3.07 -13.94 5.04
CA MET A 36 -2.73 -15.18 4.32
C MET A 36 -2.19 -14.96 2.90
N GLY A 37 -1.91 -13.70 2.55
CA GLY A 37 -1.48 -13.29 1.22
C GLY A 37 -2.62 -13.19 0.20
N PHE A 38 -2.24 -13.03 -1.07
CA PHE A 38 -3.17 -12.85 -2.18
C PHE A 38 -4.01 -14.10 -2.47
N TYR A 39 -5.29 -13.89 -2.78
CA TYR A 39 -6.21 -14.94 -3.18
C TYR A 39 -6.33 -15.06 -4.71
N ILE A 40 -5.86 -16.18 -5.26
CA ILE A 40 -5.99 -16.48 -6.69
C ILE A 40 -7.06 -17.55 -6.86
N HIS A 41 -8.25 -17.13 -7.31
CA HIS A 41 -9.42 -18.00 -7.39
C HIS A 41 -9.22 -19.20 -8.33
N SER A 42 -8.46 -19.06 -9.41
CA SER A 42 -8.19 -20.16 -10.35
C SER A 42 -7.27 -21.25 -9.77
N CYS A 43 -6.55 -20.99 -8.67
CA CYS A 43 -5.60 -21.92 -8.08
C CYS A 43 -6.28 -22.84 -7.04
N PRO A 44 -6.25 -24.17 -7.22
CA PRO A 44 -6.85 -25.12 -6.26
C PRO A 44 -6.28 -25.00 -4.84
N LYS A 45 -5.00 -24.62 -4.70
CA LYS A 45 -4.34 -24.40 -3.40
C LYS A 45 -5.02 -23.28 -2.61
N MET A 46 -5.40 -22.20 -3.27
CA MET A 46 -6.05 -21.06 -2.62
C MET A 46 -7.52 -21.36 -2.34
N LYS A 47 -8.24 -22.00 -3.27
CA LYS A 47 -9.61 -22.49 -3.02
C LYS A 47 -9.66 -23.39 -1.78
N TYR A 48 -8.71 -24.31 -1.63
CA TYR A 48 -8.60 -25.17 -0.46
C TYR A 48 -8.36 -24.37 0.84
N LYS A 49 -7.41 -23.41 0.86
CA LYS A 49 -7.19 -22.55 2.04
C LYS A 49 -8.45 -21.75 2.41
N GLY A 50 -9.20 -21.31 1.41
CA GLY A 50 -10.44 -20.57 1.59
C GLY A 50 -11.61 -21.36 2.19
N GLN A 51 -11.54 -22.70 2.23
CA GLN A 51 -12.58 -23.53 2.84
C GLN A 51 -12.55 -23.51 4.37
N TYR A 52 -11.44 -23.07 4.97
CA TYR A 52 -11.34 -22.91 6.41
C TYR A 52 -12.10 -21.67 6.87
N ASN A 53 -12.90 -21.81 7.93
CA ASN A 53 -13.71 -20.71 8.45
C ASN A 53 -13.20 -20.29 9.84
N PRO A 54 -13.22 -18.99 10.16
CA PRO A 54 -13.65 -17.87 9.30
C PRO A 54 -12.55 -17.42 8.32
N SER A 55 -12.93 -17.08 7.09
CA SER A 55 -12.02 -16.54 6.06
C SER A 55 -12.68 -15.37 5.32
N TYR A 56 -11.89 -14.32 5.08
CA TYR A 56 -12.33 -13.08 4.46
C TYR A 56 -11.44 -12.70 3.29
N LEU A 57 -11.99 -12.01 2.30
CA LEU A 57 -11.29 -11.42 1.17
C LEU A 57 -11.48 -9.91 1.16
N LEU A 58 -10.43 -9.21 0.77
CA LEU A 58 -10.44 -7.76 0.58
C LEU A 58 -11.11 -7.40 -0.75
N CYS A 59 -12.02 -6.45 -0.76
CA CYS A 59 -12.59 -5.88 -1.97
C CYS A 59 -11.52 -5.07 -2.72
N PRO A 60 -11.38 -5.21 -4.05
CA PRO A 60 -10.37 -4.47 -4.81
C PRO A 60 -10.66 -2.97 -4.95
N GLU A 61 -11.90 -2.51 -4.70
CA GLU A 61 -12.34 -1.11 -4.94
C GLU A 61 -12.78 -0.35 -3.70
N THR A 62 -13.02 -1.04 -2.59
CA THR A 62 -13.47 -0.40 -1.34
C THR A 62 -12.58 -0.72 -0.15
N TYR A 63 -11.56 -1.56 -0.37
CA TYR A 63 -10.68 -2.14 0.65
C TYR A 63 -11.40 -2.66 1.91
N ASN A 64 -12.66 -3.09 1.77
CA ASN A 64 -13.45 -3.69 2.83
C ASN A 64 -13.34 -5.21 2.83
N TRP A 65 -13.39 -5.82 4.01
CA TRP A 65 -13.28 -7.27 4.20
C TRP A 65 -14.65 -7.96 4.11
N PHE A 66 -14.77 -8.93 3.19
CA PHE A 66 -16.00 -9.69 2.96
C PHE A 66 -15.81 -11.20 3.18
N PRO A 67 -16.82 -11.94 3.66
CA PRO A 67 -16.73 -13.39 3.82
C PRO A 67 -16.45 -14.08 2.49
N ILE A 68 -15.49 -15.00 2.48
CA ILE A 68 -15.03 -15.67 1.25
C ILE A 68 -16.15 -16.42 0.52
N LYS A 69 -17.17 -16.91 1.24
CA LYS A 69 -18.31 -17.63 0.64
C LYS A 69 -19.07 -16.76 -0.36
N MET A 70 -19.29 -15.48 -0.03
CA MET A 70 -19.98 -14.54 -0.92
C MET A 70 -19.09 -14.14 -2.11
N CYS A 71 -17.82 -13.87 -1.83
CA CYS A 71 -16.84 -13.52 -2.87
C CYS A 71 -16.61 -14.67 -3.86
N ALA A 72 -16.57 -15.92 -3.38
CA ALA A 72 -16.33 -17.10 -4.21
C ALA A 72 -17.39 -17.23 -5.32
N THR A 73 -18.68 -17.06 -4.99
CA THR A 73 -19.77 -17.10 -5.98
C THR A 73 -19.62 -16.01 -7.05
N LYS A 74 -19.23 -14.79 -6.65
CA LYS A 74 -18.96 -13.69 -7.60
C LYS A 74 -17.73 -13.95 -8.47
N LEU A 75 -16.73 -14.65 -7.94
CA LEU A 75 -15.47 -14.98 -8.63
C LEU A 75 -15.54 -16.23 -9.52
N ASP A 76 -16.50 -17.13 -9.28
CA ASP A 76 -16.76 -18.27 -10.16
C ASP A 76 -17.38 -17.80 -11.50
N VAL A 77 -18.11 -16.68 -11.50
CA VAL A 77 -18.71 -16.07 -12.71
C VAL A 77 -17.71 -15.19 -13.46
N ASN A 78 -17.05 -14.26 -12.77
CA ASN A 78 -16.11 -13.32 -13.37
C ASN A 78 -14.75 -13.40 -12.67
N LYS A 79 -13.66 -13.28 -13.45
CA LYS A 79 -12.30 -13.25 -12.89
C LYS A 79 -12.07 -12.07 -11.93
N TYR A 80 -12.73 -10.95 -12.20
CA TYR A 80 -12.71 -9.74 -11.39
C TYR A 80 -14.15 -9.36 -11.06
N SER A 81 -14.43 -9.14 -9.78
CA SER A 81 -15.75 -8.75 -9.28
C SER A 81 -15.59 -7.86 -8.06
N ARG A 82 -16.27 -6.72 -8.04
CA ARG A 82 -16.48 -5.90 -6.84
C ARG A 82 -17.34 -6.69 -5.85
N PHE A 83 -16.93 -6.73 -4.57
CA PHE A 83 -17.67 -7.46 -3.54
C PHE A 83 -18.73 -6.61 -2.86
N ASP A 84 -18.42 -5.33 -2.65
CA ASP A 84 -19.34 -4.35 -2.10
C ASP A 84 -20.40 -3.94 -3.13
N GLU A 85 -21.67 -3.98 -2.73
CA GLU A 85 -22.81 -3.59 -3.56
C GLU A 85 -23.18 -2.13 -3.38
N THR A 86 -22.70 -1.49 -2.32
CA THR A 86 -22.84 -0.05 -2.16
C THR A 86 -21.81 0.62 -3.06
N ASN A 87 -22.23 1.60 -3.87
CA ASN A 87 -21.37 2.39 -4.75
C ASN A 87 -20.49 3.37 -3.95
N LYS A 88 -19.99 2.94 -2.80
CA LYS A 88 -19.08 3.69 -1.94
C LYS A 88 -17.69 3.68 -2.55
N GLU A 89 -17.04 4.82 -2.54
CA GLU A 89 -15.61 4.91 -2.84
C GLU A 89 -14.80 4.47 -1.62
N ASP A 90 -13.50 4.30 -1.80
CA ASP A 90 -12.58 4.01 -0.71
C ASP A 90 -12.73 5.08 0.40
N GLU A 91 -12.97 4.65 1.64
CA GLU A 91 -13.11 5.58 2.78
C GLU A 91 -11.84 6.41 3.03
N ASP A 92 -10.70 5.95 2.51
CA ASP A 92 -9.38 6.59 2.61
C ASP A 92 -9.04 7.50 1.41
N HIS A 93 -10.00 7.74 0.50
CA HIS A 93 -9.85 8.67 -0.63
C HIS A 93 -10.08 10.11 -0.15
N GLY A 94 -9.07 10.71 0.47
CA GLY A 94 -9.16 12.09 0.95
C GLY A 94 -8.62 13.10 -0.04
N ASP A 95 -9.39 14.16 -0.27
CA ASP A 95 -9.02 15.31 -1.12
C ASP A 95 -8.06 16.31 -0.44
N SER A 96 -7.74 16.10 0.85
CA SER A 96 -6.98 17.04 1.69
C SER A 96 -5.46 16.95 1.47
N ILE A 97 -4.98 17.44 0.32
CA ILE A 97 -3.55 17.52 -0.04
C ILE A 97 -2.74 18.31 0.99
N GLU A 98 -3.40 19.20 1.73
CA GLU A 98 -2.79 20.13 2.68
C GLU A 98 -2.16 19.43 3.90
N GLU A 99 -2.69 18.27 4.28
CA GLU A 99 -2.29 17.50 5.46
C GLU A 99 -1.12 16.55 5.19
N VAL A 100 -0.75 16.34 3.92
CA VAL A 100 0.35 15.46 3.52
C VAL A 100 1.66 15.92 4.15
N LEU A 101 2.34 15.02 4.86
CA LEU A 101 3.62 15.35 5.49
C LEU A 101 4.75 15.35 4.45
N CYS A 102 5.48 16.46 4.42
CA CYS A 102 6.64 16.67 3.58
C CYS A 102 7.91 16.80 4.44
N LEU A 103 9.01 16.24 3.95
CA LEU A 103 10.35 16.40 4.51
C LEU A 103 11.15 17.33 3.60
N HIS A 104 11.49 18.51 4.11
CA HIS A 104 12.29 19.50 3.39
C HIS A 104 13.34 20.09 4.32
N MET A 105 14.60 20.19 3.87
CA MET A 105 15.73 20.72 4.66
C MET A 105 15.83 20.13 6.08
N ARG A 106 15.63 18.80 6.23
CA ARG A 106 15.62 18.08 7.52
C ARG A 106 14.49 18.48 8.49
N GLN A 107 13.49 19.20 8.02
CA GLN A 107 12.30 19.56 8.78
C GLN A 107 11.07 18.85 8.21
N VAL A 108 10.27 18.27 9.11
CA VAL A 108 8.97 17.69 8.78
C VAL A 108 7.91 18.77 8.91
N MET A 109 7.11 18.96 7.88
CA MET A 109 6.03 19.93 7.85
C MET A 109 4.87 19.48 6.96
N PRO A 110 3.62 19.87 7.26
CA PRO A 110 2.50 19.68 6.35
C PRO A 110 2.70 20.43 5.03
N TYR A 111 2.12 19.92 3.94
CA TYR A 111 2.26 20.50 2.61
C TYR A 111 1.79 21.97 2.55
N ILE A 112 0.76 22.35 3.31
CA ILE A 112 0.31 23.74 3.40
C ILE A 112 1.44 24.69 3.86
N VAL A 113 2.26 24.25 4.81
CA VAL A 113 3.40 25.03 5.33
C VAL A 113 4.54 25.06 4.30
N TYR A 114 4.85 23.91 3.68
CA TYR A 114 5.85 23.85 2.61
C TYR A 114 5.50 24.78 1.44
N LYS A 115 4.24 24.78 1.00
CA LYS A 115 3.74 25.66 -0.06
C LYS A 115 3.84 27.14 0.31
N ALA A 116 3.59 27.48 1.58
CA ALA A 116 3.75 28.85 2.07
C ALA A 116 5.22 29.31 2.07
N LEU A 117 6.17 28.42 2.39
CA LEU A 117 7.61 28.69 2.37
C LEU A 117 8.18 28.77 0.94
N ASN A 118 7.70 27.91 0.04
CA ASN A 118 8.24 27.76 -1.32
C ASN A 118 7.29 28.27 -2.41
N ARG A 119 6.96 29.57 -2.38
CA ARG A 119 6.06 30.21 -3.38
C ARG A 119 6.50 30.07 -4.84
N LYS A 120 7.77 29.78 -5.11
CA LYS A 120 8.35 29.69 -6.46
C LYS A 120 8.09 28.34 -7.14
N ARG A 121 7.75 27.28 -6.40
CA ARG A 121 7.63 25.91 -6.92
C ARG A 121 6.24 25.36 -6.56
N ASP A 122 5.40 25.13 -7.57
CA ASP A 122 4.08 24.52 -7.38
C ASP A 122 4.14 23.01 -7.63
N ASP A 123 4.34 22.24 -6.55
CA ASP A 123 4.35 20.78 -6.59
C ASP A 123 2.95 20.17 -6.35
N SER A 124 1.88 20.96 -6.39
CA SER A 124 0.54 20.53 -5.92
C SER A 124 -0.04 19.35 -6.69
N ILE A 125 0.26 19.24 -7.98
CA ILE A 125 -0.20 18.12 -8.82
C ILE A 125 0.45 16.80 -8.38
N GLU A 126 1.77 16.81 -8.17
CA GLU A 126 2.52 15.63 -7.76
C GLU A 126 2.17 15.19 -6.33
N VAL A 127 1.95 16.15 -5.42
CA VAL A 127 1.52 15.83 -4.05
C VAL A 127 0.10 15.27 -4.04
N ARG A 128 -0.79 15.76 -4.91
CA ARG A 128 -2.13 15.18 -5.10
C ARG A 128 -2.05 13.76 -5.65
N GLU A 129 -1.25 13.51 -6.67
CA GLU A 129 -1.05 12.17 -7.23
C GLU A 129 -0.50 11.21 -6.16
N TYR A 130 0.48 11.66 -5.39
CA TYR A 130 1.01 10.90 -4.25
C TYR A 130 -0.08 10.57 -3.22
N ALA A 131 -0.88 11.55 -2.79
CA ALA A 131 -1.96 11.35 -1.84
C ALA A 131 -2.98 10.32 -2.34
N ASN A 132 -3.35 10.39 -3.63
CA ASN A 132 -4.29 9.47 -4.25
C ASN A 132 -3.76 8.02 -4.32
N LEU A 133 -2.45 7.83 -4.48
CA LEU A 133 -1.83 6.51 -4.55
C LEU A 133 -1.64 5.86 -3.18
N VAL A 134 -1.37 6.68 -2.16
CA VAL A 134 -0.99 6.20 -0.82
C VAL A 134 -2.19 6.11 0.12
N GLY A 135 -3.22 6.93 -0.07
CA GLY A 135 -4.33 7.09 0.87
C GLY A 135 -3.99 8.03 2.03
N MET A 136 -5.00 8.62 2.67
CA MET A 136 -4.80 9.60 3.74
C MET A 136 -4.11 9.00 4.96
N THR A 137 -4.54 7.81 5.39
CA THR A 137 -3.97 7.13 6.57
C THR A 137 -2.46 6.96 6.49
N CYS A 138 -1.95 6.70 5.28
CA CYS A 138 -0.53 6.55 5.02
C CYS A 138 0.13 7.91 4.74
N ALA A 139 -0.54 8.86 4.09
CA ALA A 139 -0.02 10.20 3.84
C ALA A 139 0.25 11.02 5.12
N GLU A 140 -0.49 10.75 6.21
CA GLU A 140 -0.25 11.32 7.53
C GLU A 140 0.98 10.73 8.26
N ARG A 141 1.45 9.55 7.85
CA ARG A 141 2.51 8.81 8.55
C ARG A 141 3.80 8.70 7.75
N MET A 142 3.69 8.76 6.43
CA MET A 142 4.80 8.73 5.50
C MET A 142 5.27 10.16 5.20
N LEU A 143 6.58 10.30 4.98
CA LEU A 143 7.18 11.59 4.67
C LEU A 143 7.51 11.66 3.18
N LEU A 144 6.93 12.63 2.48
CA LEU A 144 7.25 12.94 1.10
C LEU A 144 8.52 13.81 1.05
N TYR A 145 9.62 13.25 0.56
CA TYR A 145 10.89 13.97 0.48
C TYR A 145 10.91 14.99 -0.65
N ARG A 146 11.30 16.23 -0.35
CA ARG A 146 11.48 17.32 -1.33
C ARG A 146 12.89 17.88 -1.26
N SER A 147 13.65 17.67 -2.33
CA SER A 147 15.02 18.17 -2.45
C SER A 147 15.06 19.70 -2.38
N PRO A 148 16.08 20.28 -1.72
CA PRO A 148 16.32 21.71 -1.78
C PRO A 148 16.65 22.14 -3.22
N PRO A 149 16.35 23.40 -3.59
CA PRO A 149 16.82 23.94 -4.86
C PRO A 149 18.34 23.87 -4.89
N ILE A 150 18.87 23.29 -5.97
CA ILE A 150 20.32 23.21 -6.20
C ILE A 150 20.80 24.64 -6.45
N THR A 151 21.52 25.21 -5.50
CA THR A 151 22.33 26.41 -5.75
C THR A 151 23.54 25.94 -6.54
N THR A 152 23.54 26.12 -7.86
CA THR A 152 24.77 26.08 -8.64
C THR A 152 25.60 27.28 -8.21
N SER A 153 26.57 27.09 -7.32
CA SER A 153 27.69 28.02 -7.24
C SER A 153 28.43 27.90 -8.56
N SER A 154 28.24 28.88 -9.44
CA SER A 154 29.22 29.21 -10.45
C SER A 154 30.46 29.66 -9.68
N ASP A 155 31.39 28.74 -9.46
CA ASP A 155 32.77 29.10 -9.22
C ASP A 155 33.28 29.58 -10.59
N ASP A 156 33.28 30.90 -10.76
CA ASP A 156 34.00 31.60 -11.81
C ASP A 156 35.49 31.41 -11.52
N ASP A 157 36.11 30.38 -12.11
CA ASP A 157 37.57 30.32 -12.25
C ASP A 157 37.95 31.19 -13.47
N ASP A 158 37.94 32.51 -13.25
CA ASP A 158 38.75 33.45 -14.05
C ASP A 158 40.21 33.29 -13.59
N ASP A 159 40.92 32.30 -14.14
CA ASP A 159 42.39 32.30 -14.14
C ASP A 159 42.85 33.11 -15.39
N ASP A 160 42.81 34.42 -15.25
CA ASP A 160 43.72 35.33 -15.94
C ASP A 160 45.12 35.11 -15.34
N ASP A 161 46.00 34.39 -16.03
CA ASP A 161 47.45 34.52 -15.86
C ASP A 161 48.07 34.72 -17.26
N ASP A 162 48.19 35.98 -17.63
CA ASP A 162 49.30 36.49 -18.45
C ASP A 162 50.62 36.15 -17.73
N ASP A 163 51.59 35.54 -18.42
CA ASP A 163 53.02 35.84 -18.22
C ASP A 163 53.89 35.20 -19.32
N ASP A 164 54.44 36.10 -20.14
CA ASP A 164 55.70 36.10 -20.91
C ASP A 164 56.61 34.84 -20.97
N ASP A 165 56.85 34.32 -22.19
CA ASP A 165 58.16 34.33 -22.92
C ASP A 165 58.06 33.62 -24.30
#